data_AF-A0A6V8HCC6-F1
#
_entry.id   AF-A0A6V8HCC6-F1
#
_cell.length_a   1.000
_cell.length_b   1.000
_cell.length_c   1.000
_cell.angle_alpha   90.00
_cell.angle_beta   90.00
_cell.angle_gamma   90.00
#
_symmetry.space_group_name_H-M   'P 1'
#
loop_
_entity.id
_entity.type
_entity.pdbx_description
1 polymer ?
#
loop_
_entity_poly.entity_id
_entity_poly.type
_entity_poly.pdbx_seq_one_letter_code
_entity_poly.pdbx_strand_id
1 'polypeptide(L)'
;MLTAVAFALALCPFFVLAAEIRNNYSQVDCWWPILPSIYNLHFYAWAYGNGLPTDRLQTVGVISVLWTVRLTYNYWRKGGYSWGAEDYRWPILREKINNRFLFFLFDVVFIALTQSLLLCAVTAPTYLFTLLAQLPKTGSTFDIADLVFSRLLFFYILIEIVADEQQWRYQQAKHKYRDTGVVTEGYDKEDLERGFVVSGLWSYSRHPNFAAEQAIWLTLYIWSAYKTETYFNWAGVGALGYLALFQGSTWLTEKLSGEKYPEYAEYQARVGRFIPRWSVSAKGQKKTKAQAEAKKIEEKKKE
;
A
#
# COMPACT_ATOMS: atom_id res chain seq x y z
N MET A 1 0.77 -16.52 -18.21
CA MET A 1 1.61 -15.32 -17.99
C MET A 1 1.61 -14.38 -19.18
N LEU A 2 1.96 -14.83 -20.39
CA LEU A 2 2.04 -13.96 -21.59
C LEU A 2 0.78 -13.12 -21.83
N THR A 3 -0.40 -13.71 -21.72
CA THR A 3 -1.70 -13.02 -21.84
C THR A 3 -1.91 -11.94 -20.77
N ALA A 4 -1.50 -12.19 -19.53
CA ALA A 4 -1.58 -11.22 -18.43
C ALA A 4 -0.64 -10.03 -18.66
N VAL A 5 0.60 -10.30 -19.09
CA VAL A 5 1.58 -9.26 -19.44
C VAL A 5 1.11 -8.44 -20.64
N ALA A 6 0.59 -9.10 -21.69
CA ALA A 6 0.03 -8.41 -22.85
C ALA A 6 -1.13 -7.50 -22.44
N PHE A 7 -2.02 -7.96 -21.54
CA PHE A 7 -3.08 -7.14 -20.99
C PHE A 7 -2.55 -5.94 -20.19
N ALA A 8 -1.55 -6.14 -19.32
CA ALA A 8 -0.91 -5.06 -18.56
C ALA A 8 -0.28 -3.99 -19.49
N LEU A 9 0.40 -4.43 -20.55
CA LEU A 9 0.99 -3.54 -21.55
C LEU A 9 -0.09 -2.81 -22.36
N ALA A 10 -1.17 -3.50 -22.72
CA ALA A 10 -2.28 -2.91 -23.45
C ALA A 10 -2.98 -1.79 -22.67
N LEU A 11 -2.99 -1.85 -21.32
CA LEU A 11 -3.57 -0.80 -20.47
C LEU A 11 -2.73 0.49 -20.42
N CYS A 12 -1.41 0.40 -20.64
CA CYS A 12 -0.49 1.52 -20.53
C CYS A 12 -0.89 2.74 -21.39
N PRO A 13 -1.16 2.61 -22.71
CA PRO A 13 -1.59 3.75 -23.51
C PRO A 13 -2.91 4.35 -23.02
N PHE A 14 -3.85 3.54 -22.49
CA PHE A 14 -5.09 4.08 -21.93
C PHE A 14 -4.84 4.93 -20.69
N PHE A 15 -3.91 4.52 -19.82
CA PHE A 15 -3.56 5.30 -18.64
C PHE A 15 -2.91 6.64 -19.01
N VAL A 16 -1.96 6.65 -19.93
CA VAL A 16 -1.30 7.88 -20.40
C VAL A 16 -2.31 8.81 -21.09
N LEU A 17 -3.13 8.28 -22.00
CA LEU A 17 -4.13 9.08 -22.70
C LEU A 17 -5.16 9.66 -21.72
N ALA A 18 -5.65 8.86 -20.77
CA ALA A 18 -6.57 9.33 -19.76
C ALA A 18 -5.93 10.39 -18.85
N ALA A 19 -4.63 10.26 -18.53
CA ALA A 19 -3.91 11.20 -17.70
C ALA A 19 -3.74 12.56 -18.40
N GLU A 20 -3.37 12.56 -19.68
CA GLU A 20 -3.24 13.77 -20.49
C GLU A 20 -4.59 14.46 -20.75
N ILE A 21 -5.65 13.70 -21.02
CA ILE A 21 -7.00 14.27 -21.24
C ILE A 21 -7.54 14.90 -19.95
N ARG A 22 -7.33 14.26 -18.80
CA ARG A 22 -7.87 14.72 -17.52
C ARG A 22 -6.94 15.65 -16.75
N ASN A 23 -5.69 15.81 -17.20
CA ASN A 23 -4.62 16.44 -16.44
C ASN A 23 -4.55 15.91 -14.99
N ASN A 24 -4.71 14.60 -14.85
CA ASN A 24 -4.79 13.90 -13.57
C ASN A 24 -4.06 12.57 -13.71
N TYR A 25 -2.99 12.37 -12.94
CA TYR A 25 -2.09 11.25 -13.12
C TYR A 25 -2.43 10.05 -12.22
N SER A 26 -3.54 10.11 -11.48
CA SER A 26 -4.08 9.00 -10.67
C SER A 26 -4.88 7.97 -11.47
N GLN A 27 -4.74 7.93 -12.80
CA GLN A 27 -5.53 7.01 -13.62
C GLN A 27 -5.23 5.54 -13.30
N VAL A 28 -3.96 5.23 -13.07
CA VAL A 28 -3.55 3.90 -12.63
C VAL A 28 -4.05 3.61 -11.21
N ASP A 29 -4.05 4.62 -10.33
CA ASP A 29 -4.46 4.47 -8.93
C ASP A 29 -5.91 3.95 -8.81
N CYS A 30 -6.80 4.33 -9.73
CA CYS A 30 -8.17 3.83 -9.79
C CYS A 30 -8.27 2.32 -10.08
N TRP A 31 -7.34 1.80 -10.88
CA TRP A 31 -7.31 0.39 -11.32
C TRP A 31 -6.43 -0.49 -10.43
N TRP A 32 -5.52 0.14 -9.69
CA TRP A 32 -4.56 -0.53 -8.81
C TRP A 32 -5.22 -1.54 -7.85
N PRO A 33 -6.39 -1.26 -7.23
CA PRO A 33 -7.05 -2.22 -6.35
C PRO A 33 -7.66 -3.43 -7.07
N ILE A 34 -7.80 -3.39 -8.39
CA ILE A 34 -8.59 -4.33 -9.17
C ILE A 34 -7.69 -5.26 -9.98
N LEU A 35 -6.62 -4.72 -10.58
CA LEU A 35 -5.78 -5.45 -11.53
C LEU A 35 -5.19 -6.76 -10.97
N PRO A 36 -4.61 -6.81 -9.75
CA PRO A 36 -4.09 -8.06 -9.21
C PRO A 36 -5.13 -9.19 -9.13
N SER A 37 -6.37 -8.87 -8.76
CA SER A 37 -7.46 -9.85 -8.75
C SER A 37 -7.85 -10.32 -10.14
N ILE A 38 -7.87 -9.41 -11.12
CA ILE A 38 -8.11 -9.79 -12.53
C ILE A 38 -7.06 -10.81 -12.98
N TYR A 39 -5.78 -10.60 -12.68
CA TYR A 39 -4.71 -11.53 -13.06
C TYR A 39 -4.82 -12.87 -12.33
N ASN A 40 -5.07 -12.87 -11.01
CA ASN A 40 -5.26 -14.09 -10.24
C ASN A 40 -6.46 -14.91 -10.74
N LEU A 41 -7.59 -14.26 -11.00
CA LEU A 41 -8.79 -14.90 -11.53
C LEU A 41 -8.60 -15.39 -12.97
N HIS A 42 -7.82 -14.66 -13.78
CA HIS A 42 -7.44 -15.12 -15.11
C HIS A 42 -6.67 -16.44 -15.06
N PHE A 43 -5.69 -16.57 -14.15
CA PHE A 43 -4.93 -17.81 -13.96
C PHE A 43 -5.81 -18.95 -13.45
N TYR A 44 -6.71 -18.67 -12.49
CA TYR A 44 -7.70 -19.64 -12.02
C TYR A 44 -8.62 -20.12 -13.16
N ALA A 45 -9.23 -19.19 -13.90
CA ALA A 45 -10.17 -19.52 -14.97
C ALA A 45 -9.51 -20.35 -16.07
N TRP A 46 -8.27 -20.04 -16.42
CA TRP A 46 -7.50 -20.84 -17.37
C TRP A 46 -7.27 -22.27 -16.88
N ALA A 47 -6.84 -22.45 -15.63
CA ALA A 47 -6.60 -23.79 -15.07
C ALA A 47 -7.90 -24.61 -14.96
N TYR A 48 -8.98 -23.97 -14.51
CA TYR A 48 -10.30 -24.58 -14.42
C TYR A 48 -10.81 -25.05 -15.80
N GLY A 49 -10.70 -24.20 -16.82
CA GLY A 49 -11.12 -24.53 -18.19
C GLY A 49 -10.31 -25.66 -18.84
N ASN A 50 -9.10 -25.93 -18.34
CA ASN A 50 -8.24 -27.04 -18.80
C ASN A 50 -8.35 -28.29 -17.90
N GLY A 51 -9.28 -28.33 -16.95
CA GLY A 51 -9.47 -29.49 -16.06
C GLY A 51 -8.31 -29.75 -15.11
N LEU A 52 -7.51 -28.73 -14.79
CA LEU A 52 -6.38 -28.84 -13.86
C LEU A 52 -6.85 -28.66 -12.40
N PRO A 53 -6.12 -29.18 -11.40
CA PRO A 53 -6.39 -28.90 -9.99
C PRO A 53 -6.37 -27.40 -9.69
N THR A 54 -7.44 -26.88 -9.07
CA THR A 54 -7.63 -25.44 -8.89
C THR A 54 -7.69 -24.95 -7.45
N ASP A 55 -7.60 -25.82 -6.44
CA ASP A 55 -7.84 -25.45 -5.03
C ASP A 55 -6.99 -24.24 -4.57
N ARG A 56 -5.69 -24.24 -4.88
CA ARG A 56 -4.78 -23.11 -4.56
C ARG A 56 -5.15 -21.85 -5.32
N LEU A 57 -5.44 -21.98 -6.62
CA LEU A 57 -5.78 -20.86 -7.51
C LEU A 57 -7.11 -20.23 -7.09
N GLN A 58 -8.11 -21.05 -6.75
CA GLN A 58 -9.39 -20.62 -6.23
C GLN A 58 -9.22 -19.91 -4.88
N THR A 59 -8.41 -20.48 -3.98
CA THR A 59 -8.12 -19.87 -2.67
C THR A 59 -7.48 -18.49 -2.82
N VAL A 60 -6.45 -18.36 -3.66
CA VAL A 60 -5.82 -17.07 -3.96
C VAL A 60 -6.82 -16.12 -4.63
N GLY A 61 -7.64 -16.60 -5.56
CA GLY A 61 -8.66 -15.79 -6.23
C GLY A 61 -9.71 -15.23 -5.27
N VAL A 62 -10.21 -16.04 -4.32
CA VAL A 62 -11.16 -15.58 -3.30
C VAL A 62 -10.51 -14.55 -2.38
N ILE A 63 -9.30 -14.83 -1.88
CA ILE A 63 -8.57 -13.91 -1.00
C ILE A 63 -8.27 -12.60 -1.74
N SER A 64 -7.87 -12.65 -3.01
CA SER A 64 -7.58 -11.45 -3.79
C SER A 64 -8.86 -10.63 -4.03
N VAL A 65 -10.01 -11.29 -4.30
CA VAL A 65 -11.29 -10.58 -4.41
C VAL A 65 -11.65 -9.87 -3.11
N LEU A 66 -11.45 -10.49 -1.94
CA LEU A 66 -11.66 -9.84 -0.65
C LEU A 66 -10.74 -8.62 -0.48
N TRP A 67 -9.47 -8.75 -0.85
CA TRP A 67 -8.51 -7.66 -0.87
C TRP A 67 -8.94 -6.52 -1.81
N THR A 68 -9.39 -6.84 -3.02
CA THR A 68 -9.91 -5.86 -4.00
C THR A 68 -11.13 -5.13 -3.45
N VAL A 69 -12.13 -5.85 -2.92
CA VAL A 69 -13.33 -5.24 -2.34
C VAL A 69 -12.96 -4.28 -1.22
N ARG A 70 -12.09 -4.70 -0.29
CA ARG A 70 -11.59 -3.85 0.80
C ARG A 70 -10.95 -2.58 0.24
N LEU A 71 -9.98 -2.74 -0.65
CA LEU A 71 -9.16 -1.62 -1.08
C LEU A 71 -9.93 -0.65 -1.98
N THR A 72 -10.75 -1.16 -2.90
CA THR A 72 -11.68 -0.37 -3.71
C THR A 72 -12.63 0.41 -2.82
N TYR A 73 -13.22 -0.21 -1.80
CA TYR A 73 -14.07 0.49 -0.82
C TYR A 73 -13.30 1.59 -0.08
N ASN A 74 -12.07 1.29 0.39
CA ASN A 74 -11.24 2.26 1.11
C ASN A 74 -10.83 3.45 0.22
N TYR A 75 -10.57 3.22 -1.06
CA TYR A 75 -10.27 4.27 -2.03
C TYR A 75 -11.52 5.10 -2.39
N TRP A 76 -12.65 4.42 -2.60
CA TRP A 76 -13.94 5.06 -2.88
C TRP A 76 -14.40 5.97 -1.76
N ARG A 77 -14.39 5.52 -0.50
CA ARG A 77 -14.86 6.34 0.64
C ARG A 77 -14.00 7.59 0.85
N LYS A 78 -12.73 7.56 0.43
CA LYS A 78 -11.81 8.71 0.43
C LYS A 78 -12.03 9.65 -0.76
N GLY A 79 -13.00 9.36 -1.63
CA GLY A 79 -13.31 10.15 -2.81
C GLY A 79 -12.41 9.87 -4.02
N GLY A 80 -11.57 8.82 -3.99
CA GLY A 80 -10.57 8.56 -5.02
C GLY A 80 -11.10 8.35 -6.44
N TYR A 81 -12.37 7.95 -6.59
CA TYR A 81 -13.04 7.79 -7.88
C TYR A 81 -13.76 9.06 -8.37
N SER A 82 -13.65 10.19 -7.65
CA SER A 82 -14.27 11.45 -8.06
C SER A 82 -13.51 12.07 -9.25
N TRP A 83 -14.22 12.77 -10.14
CA TRP A 83 -13.65 13.27 -11.41
C TRP A 83 -12.38 14.13 -11.25
N GLY A 84 -12.24 14.88 -10.16
CA GLY A 84 -11.06 15.71 -9.86
C GLY A 84 -10.15 15.15 -8.75
N ALA A 85 -10.39 13.93 -8.28
CA ALA A 85 -9.55 13.35 -7.24
C ALA A 85 -8.20 12.95 -7.82
N GLU A 86 -7.14 13.58 -7.34
CA GLU A 86 -5.77 13.24 -7.68
C GLU A 86 -5.00 12.95 -6.39
N ASP A 87 -4.13 11.94 -6.43
CA ASP A 87 -3.21 11.68 -5.34
C ASP A 87 -2.28 12.89 -5.15
N TYR A 88 -2.23 13.39 -3.91
CA TYR A 88 -1.47 14.58 -3.53
C TYR A 88 0.04 14.49 -3.86
N ARG A 89 0.58 13.28 -4.07
CA ARG A 89 1.98 13.07 -4.47
C ARG A 89 2.25 13.55 -5.89
N TRP A 90 1.30 13.46 -6.82
CA TRP A 90 1.51 13.83 -8.22
C TRP A 90 1.74 15.34 -8.42
N PRO A 91 0.93 16.26 -7.83
CA PRO A 91 1.24 17.69 -7.84
C PRO A 91 2.63 18.02 -7.28
N ILE A 92 3.01 17.42 -6.15
CA ILE A 92 4.32 17.65 -5.51
C ILE A 92 5.47 17.19 -6.41
N LEU A 93 5.29 16.08 -7.13
CA LEU A 93 6.28 15.58 -8.09
C LEU A 93 6.34 16.44 -9.36
N ARG A 94 5.20 16.94 -9.84
CA ARG A 94 5.15 17.89 -10.96
C ARG A 94 5.91 19.18 -10.67
N GLU A 95 5.75 19.72 -9.46
CA GLU A 95 6.48 20.92 -9.05
C GLU A 95 8.00 20.69 -9.00
N LYS A 96 8.44 19.49 -8.63
CA LYS A 96 9.87 19.13 -8.59
C LYS A 96 10.44 18.84 -9.98
N ILE A 97 9.69 18.15 -10.82
CA ILE A 97 10.04 17.85 -12.21
C ILE A 97 9.41 18.96 -13.07
N ASN A 98 9.90 20.19 -12.90
CA ASN A 98 9.39 21.41 -13.54
C ASN A 98 9.72 21.47 -15.05
N ASN A 99 9.44 20.39 -15.77
CA ASN A 99 9.60 20.25 -17.21
C ASN A 99 8.52 19.28 -17.71
N ARG A 100 7.63 19.77 -18.58
CA ARG A 100 6.49 19.01 -19.11
C ARG A 100 6.91 17.72 -19.81
N PHE A 101 7.97 17.76 -20.61
CA PHE A 101 8.43 16.57 -21.34
C PHE A 101 9.01 15.51 -20.39
N LEU A 102 9.81 15.93 -19.40
CA LEU A 102 10.32 14.99 -18.39
C LEU A 102 9.20 14.41 -17.53
N PHE A 103 8.18 15.20 -17.21
CA PHE A 103 7.02 14.71 -16.47
C PHE A 103 6.17 13.74 -17.30
N PHE A 104 5.98 14.01 -18.60
CA PHE A 104 5.34 13.07 -19.52
C PHE A 104 6.13 11.75 -19.61
N LEU A 105 7.46 11.80 -19.72
CA LEU A 105 8.28 10.58 -19.70
C LEU A 105 8.15 9.83 -18.38
N PHE A 106 8.09 10.56 -17.26
CA PHE A 106 7.84 9.98 -15.94
C PHE A 106 6.46 9.31 -15.87
N ASP A 107 5.41 9.92 -16.43
CA ASP A 107 4.09 9.32 -16.54
C ASP A 107 4.12 8.01 -17.34
N VAL A 108 4.67 8.04 -18.55
CA VAL A 108 4.76 6.86 -19.42
C VAL A 108 5.54 5.72 -18.76
N VAL A 109 6.73 6.01 -18.23
CA VAL A 109 7.65 4.97 -17.75
C VAL A 109 7.28 4.51 -16.33
N PHE A 110 7.08 5.44 -15.41
CA PHE A 110 6.87 5.09 -14.00
C PHE A 110 5.39 4.89 -13.66
N ILE A 111 4.53 5.86 -14.00
CA ILE A 111 3.12 5.81 -13.59
C ILE A 111 2.38 4.73 -14.38
N ALA A 112 2.39 4.79 -15.71
CA ALA A 112 1.65 3.87 -16.55
C ALA A 112 2.34 2.49 -16.65
N LEU A 113 3.57 2.44 -17.17
CA LEU A 113 4.24 1.18 -17.47
C LEU A 113 4.67 0.41 -16.22
N THR A 114 5.45 1.05 -15.33
CA THR A 114 6.02 0.37 -14.17
C THR A 114 4.94 -0.10 -13.20
N GLN A 115 3.94 0.73 -12.88
CA GLN A 115 2.85 0.30 -11.99
C GLN A 115 2.02 -0.83 -12.61
N SER A 116 1.63 -0.72 -13.90
CA SER A 116 0.84 -1.76 -14.56
C SER A 116 1.57 -3.12 -14.59
N LEU A 117 2.85 -3.11 -14.98
CA LEU A 117 3.67 -4.33 -14.97
C LEU A 117 3.94 -4.85 -13.57
N LEU A 118 4.14 -3.97 -12.58
CA LEU A 118 4.33 -4.37 -11.19
C LEU A 118 3.09 -5.07 -10.62
N LEU A 119 1.89 -4.55 -10.90
CA LEU A 119 0.62 -5.16 -10.49
C LEU A 119 0.40 -6.53 -11.15
N CYS A 120 0.87 -6.72 -12.38
CA CYS A 120 0.92 -8.05 -12.99
C CYS A 120 1.97 -8.93 -12.31
N ALA A 121 3.18 -8.40 -12.08
CA ALA A 121 4.30 -9.15 -11.53
C ALA A 121 4.06 -9.66 -10.11
N VAL A 122 3.35 -8.92 -9.25
CA VAL A 122 3.01 -9.39 -7.89
C VAL A 122 2.10 -10.64 -7.89
N THR A 123 1.45 -10.93 -9.02
CA THR A 123 0.61 -12.13 -9.20
C THR A 123 1.34 -13.31 -9.84
N ALA A 124 2.65 -13.15 -10.14
CA ALA A 124 3.50 -14.23 -10.63
C ALA A 124 3.49 -15.51 -9.76
N PRO A 125 3.46 -15.44 -8.42
CA PRO A 125 3.30 -16.63 -7.58
C PRO A 125 2.06 -17.49 -7.94
N THR A 126 0.93 -16.85 -8.26
CA THR A 126 -0.30 -17.53 -8.67
C THR A 126 -0.11 -18.25 -10.00
N TYR A 127 0.63 -17.65 -10.94
CA TYR A 127 1.00 -18.33 -12.17
C TYR A 127 1.90 -19.55 -11.91
N LEU A 128 2.81 -19.52 -10.93
CA LEU A 128 3.56 -20.72 -10.56
C LEU A 128 2.65 -21.86 -10.08
N PHE A 129 1.53 -21.57 -9.40
CA PHE A 129 0.53 -22.58 -9.08
C PHE A 129 -0.11 -23.19 -10.34
N THR A 130 -0.33 -22.41 -11.41
CA THR A 130 -0.82 -22.98 -12.69
C THR A 130 0.19 -23.92 -13.35
N LEU A 131 1.49 -23.67 -13.17
CA LEU A 131 2.54 -24.57 -13.66
C LEU A 131 2.60 -25.84 -12.82
N LEU A 132 2.53 -25.72 -11.49
CA LEU A 132 2.50 -26.86 -10.59
C LEU A 132 1.29 -27.77 -10.83
N ALA A 133 0.13 -27.19 -11.15
CA ALA A 133 -1.09 -27.95 -11.43
C ALA A 133 -0.97 -28.86 -12.67
N GLN A 134 -0.01 -28.59 -13.57
CA GLN A 134 0.26 -29.43 -14.74
C GLN A 134 1.18 -30.62 -14.44
N LEU A 135 1.76 -30.68 -13.23
CA LEU A 135 2.71 -31.75 -12.87
C LEU A 135 1.99 -32.96 -12.24
N PRO A 136 2.29 -34.20 -12.67
CA PRO A 136 1.54 -35.41 -12.27
C PRO A 136 1.59 -35.79 -10.78
N LYS A 137 2.56 -35.28 -9.99
CA LYS A 137 2.84 -35.76 -8.62
C LYS A 137 2.83 -34.69 -7.51
N THR A 138 2.95 -33.42 -7.87
CA THR A 138 3.12 -32.30 -6.92
C THR A 138 1.95 -31.31 -6.94
N GLY A 139 1.07 -31.39 -7.93
CA GLY A 139 0.01 -30.41 -8.16
C GLY A 139 -1.31 -30.64 -7.42
N SER A 140 -1.62 -31.87 -6.97
CA SER A 140 -3.02 -32.27 -6.82
C SER A 140 -3.67 -32.09 -5.45
N THR A 141 -2.93 -31.97 -4.35
CA THR A 141 -3.55 -31.92 -3.02
C THR A 141 -3.26 -30.62 -2.30
N PHE A 142 -4.33 -29.90 -1.93
CA PHE A 142 -4.26 -28.81 -0.96
C PHE A 142 -3.84 -29.38 0.40
N ASP A 143 -2.76 -28.86 0.98
CA ASP A 143 -2.15 -29.40 2.20
C ASP A 143 -2.16 -28.40 3.38
N ILE A 144 -1.52 -28.79 4.48
CA ILE A 144 -1.42 -27.95 5.69
C ILE A 144 -0.66 -26.65 5.40
N ALA A 145 0.36 -26.66 4.53
CA ALA A 145 1.09 -25.45 4.20
C ALA A 145 0.19 -24.49 3.43
N ASP A 146 -0.61 -24.99 2.48
CA ASP A 146 -1.62 -24.19 1.78
C ASP A 146 -2.65 -23.57 2.74
N LEU A 147 -3.07 -24.33 3.76
CA LEU A 147 -3.94 -23.81 4.82
C LEU A 147 -3.26 -22.70 5.62
N VAL A 148 -2.01 -22.89 6.06
CA VAL A 148 -1.27 -21.90 6.86
C VAL A 148 -1.06 -20.61 6.06
N PHE A 149 -0.56 -20.70 4.83
CA PHE A 149 -0.30 -19.51 4.00
C PHE A 149 -1.60 -18.77 3.65
N SER A 150 -2.67 -19.48 3.28
CA SER A 150 -3.96 -18.85 3.00
C SER A 150 -4.55 -18.14 4.22
N ARG A 151 -4.39 -18.71 5.43
CA ARG A 151 -4.83 -18.08 6.69
C ARG A 151 -3.97 -16.87 7.04
N LEU A 152 -2.66 -16.90 6.78
CA LEU A 152 -1.78 -15.74 6.94
C LEU A 152 -2.18 -14.60 6.00
N LEU A 153 -2.45 -14.89 4.72
CA LEU A 153 -2.94 -13.87 3.78
C LEU A 153 -4.24 -13.22 4.26
N PHE A 154 -5.21 -14.04 4.68
CA PHE A 154 -6.47 -13.53 5.20
C PHE A 154 -6.28 -12.71 6.48
N PHE A 155 -5.39 -13.14 7.39
CA PHE A 155 -5.04 -12.40 8.59
C PHE A 155 -4.47 -11.00 8.27
N TYR A 156 -3.60 -10.87 7.27
CA TYR A 156 -3.09 -9.56 6.87
C TYR A 156 -4.20 -8.65 6.30
N ILE A 157 -5.17 -9.19 5.55
CA ILE A 157 -6.34 -8.42 5.11
C ILE A 157 -7.13 -7.90 6.32
N LEU A 158 -7.28 -8.68 7.39
CA LEU A 158 -7.93 -8.19 8.62
C LEU A 158 -7.16 -7.04 9.27
N ILE A 159 -5.83 -7.10 9.29
CA ILE A 159 -4.99 -5.99 9.77
C ILE A 159 -5.23 -4.74 8.93
N GLU A 160 -5.28 -4.86 7.60
CA GLU A 160 -5.59 -3.73 6.70
C GLU A 160 -6.95 -3.12 6.99
N ILE A 161 -7.99 -3.95 7.16
CA ILE A 161 -9.36 -3.48 7.47
C ILE A 161 -9.35 -2.66 8.77
N VAL A 162 -8.74 -3.18 9.83
CA VAL A 162 -8.69 -2.49 11.14
C VAL A 162 -7.87 -1.21 11.05
N ALA A 163 -6.70 -1.25 10.42
CA ALA A 163 -5.81 -0.10 10.26
C ALA A 163 -6.45 1.01 9.43
N ASP A 164 -7.08 0.65 8.31
CA ASP A 164 -7.79 1.58 7.43
C ASP A 164 -8.99 2.21 8.15
N GLU A 165 -9.75 1.44 8.94
CA GLU A 165 -10.89 1.94 9.70
C GLU A 165 -10.47 2.88 10.84
N GLN A 166 -9.40 2.56 11.58
CA GLN A 166 -8.82 3.44 12.60
C GLN A 166 -8.41 4.79 11.99
N GLN A 167 -7.72 4.76 10.85
CA GLN A 167 -7.32 5.97 10.13
C GLN A 167 -8.53 6.76 9.63
N TRP A 168 -9.54 6.08 9.08
CA TRP A 168 -10.74 6.72 8.55
C TRP A 168 -11.51 7.46 9.64
N ARG A 169 -11.79 6.81 10.77
CA ARG A 169 -12.48 7.41 11.92
C ARG A 169 -11.72 8.63 12.45
N TYR A 170 -10.40 8.50 12.59
CA TYR A 170 -9.57 9.61 13.04
C TYR A 170 -9.66 10.82 12.09
N GLN A 171 -9.54 10.60 10.77
CA GLN A 171 -9.62 11.70 9.81
C GLN A 171 -11.01 12.35 9.83
N GLN A 172 -12.10 11.58 9.92
CA GLN A 172 -13.46 12.11 10.04
C GLN A 172 -13.61 12.98 11.31
N ALA A 173 -13.16 12.50 12.47
CA ALA A 173 -13.18 13.25 13.72
C ALA A 173 -12.36 14.55 13.63
N LYS A 174 -11.16 14.47 13.04
CA LYS A 174 -10.29 15.62 12.82
C LYS A 174 -10.91 16.67 11.89
N HIS A 175 -11.52 16.25 10.79
CA HIS A 175 -12.21 17.16 9.87
C HIS A 175 -13.39 17.85 10.56
N LYS A 176 -14.22 17.09 11.29
CA LYS A 176 -15.33 17.64 12.08
C LYS A 176 -14.85 18.65 13.12
N TYR A 177 -13.78 18.35 13.86
CA TYR A 177 -13.21 19.26 14.85
C TYR A 177 -12.68 20.54 14.20
N ARG A 178 -11.98 20.45 13.08
CA ARG A 178 -11.49 21.63 12.34
C ARG A 178 -12.63 22.52 11.88
N ASP A 179 -13.74 21.93 11.43
CA ASP A 179 -14.84 22.67 10.80
C ASP A 179 -15.84 23.23 11.84
N THR A 180 -15.97 22.59 13.01
CA THR A 180 -17.00 22.95 14.03
C THR A 180 -16.44 23.32 15.41
N GLY A 181 -15.18 23.00 15.71
CA GLY A 181 -14.58 23.12 17.04
C GLY A 181 -15.05 22.07 18.05
N VAL A 182 -15.97 21.17 17.68
CA VAL A 182 -16.53 20.16 18.58
C VAL A 182 -15.65 18.90 18.59
N VAL A 183 -15.22 18.49 19.78
CA VAL A 183 -14.48 17.24 19.98
C VAL A 183 -15.42 16.04 19.83
N THR A 184 -15.04 15.07 19.00
CA THR A 184 -15.83 13.85 18.81
C THR A 184 -15.59 12.89 19.96
N GLU A 185 -16.66 12.24 20.46
CA GLU A 185 -16.56 11.24 21.53
C GLU A 185 -15.52 10.16 21.22
N GLY A 186 -14.73 9.78 22.24
CA GLY A 186 -13.62 8.83 22.11
C GLY A 186 -12.30 9.43 21.61
N TYR A 187 -12.24 10.75 21.39
CA TYR A 187 -11.01 11.48 21.10
C TYR A 187 -10.81 12.62 22.09
N ASP A 188 -9.55 12.92 22.39
CA ASP A 188 -9.18 14.11 23.15
C ASP A 188 -8.87 15.28 22.22
N LYS A 189 -9.02 16.51 22.74
CA LYS A 189 -8.68 17.73 21.98
C LYS A 189 -7.22 17.71 21.49
N GLU A 190 -6.30 17.32 22.38
CA GLU A 190 -4.88 17.22 22.09
C GLU A 190 -4.58 16.22 20.95
N ASP A 191 -5.34 15.11 20.88
CA ASP A 191 -5.19 14.11 19.83
C ASP A 191 -5.57 14.64 18.44
N LEU A 192 -6.61 15.47 18.38
CA LEU A 192 -7.10 16.06 17.13
C LEU A 192 -6.22 17.23 16.68
N GLU A 193 -5.69 18.00 17.64
CA GLU A 193 -4.75 19.10 17.37
C GLU A 193 -3.39 18.61 16.88
N ARG A 194 -2.88 17.49 17.42
CA ARG A 194 -1.65 16.82 16.92
C ARG A 194 -1.73 16.48 15.43
N GLY A 195 -2.92 16.14 14.94
CA GLY A 195 -3.22 16.02 13.51
C GLY A 195 -2.87 14.69 12.83
N PHE A 196 -2.42 13.68 13.56
CA PHE A 196 -2.27 12.30 13.08
C PHE A 196 -2.61 11.24 14.14
N VAL A 197 -3.03 10.05 13.69
CA VAL A 197 -3.38 8.92 14.55
C VAL A 197 -2.11 8.27 15.13
N VAL A 198 -2.19 7.89 16.41
CA VAL A 198 -1.11 7.21 17.14
C VAL A 198 -1.60 6.05 18.00
N SER A 199 -2.91 5.80 18.04
CA SER A 199 -3.55 4.79 18.88
C SER A 199 -3.92 3.53 18.08
N GLY A 200 -4.25 2.44 18.78
CA GLY A 200 -4.57 1.16 18.14
C GLY A 200 -3.35 0.56 17.43
N LEU A 201 -3.53 0.09 16.19
CA LEU A 201 -2.43 -0.50 15.41
C LEU A 201 -1.33 0.52 15.09
N TRP A 202 -1.71 1.81 15.03
CA TRP A 202 -0.79 2.91 14.78
C TRP A 202 0.18 3.13 15.95
N SER A 203 -0.11 2.63 17.15
CA SER A 203 0.84 2.67 18.28
C SER A 203 2.00 1.66 18.12
N TYR A 204 1.78 0.59 17.35
CA TYR A 204 2.79 -0.46 17.12
C TYR A 204 3.58 -0.21 15.84
N SER A 205 2.91 0.24 14.78
CA SER A 205 3.52 0.51 13.47
C SER A 205 2.99 1.82 12.94
N ARG A 206 3.86 2.68 12.40
CA ARG A 206 3.44 3.96 11.82
C ARG A 206 2.67 3.81 10.53
N HIS A 207 2.77 2.65 9.87
CA HIS A 207 2.03 2.31 8.65
C HIS A 207 1.57 0.85 8.71
N PRO A 208 0.63 0.51 9.61
CA PRO A 208 0.23 -0.88 9.85
C PRO A 208 -0.46 -1.50 8.63
N ASN A 209 -1.26 -0.71 7.89
CA ASN A 209 -1.84 -1.13 6.62
C ASN A 209 -0.77 -1.36 5.54
N PHE A 210 0.25 -0.50 5.41
CA PHE A 210 1.33 -0.72 4.45
C PHE A 210 2.20 -1.93 4.81
N ALA A 211 2.40 -2.19 6.10
CA ALA A 211 3.12 -3.37 6.56
C ALA A 211 2.36 -4.66 6.19
N ALA A 212 1.04 -4.67 6.42
CA ALA A 212 0.18 -5.79 6.05
C ALA A 212 0.10 -5.99 4.53
N GLU A 213 -0.06 -4.91 3.76
CA GLU A 213 -0.10 -4.94 2.29
C GLU A 213 1.18 -5.57 1.73
N GLN A 214 2.35 -5.14 2.20
CA GLN A 214 3.64 -5.74 1.83
C GLN A 214 3.73 -7.22 2.25
N ALA A 215 3.22 -7.56 3.43
CA ALA A 215 3.22 -8.92 3.94
C ALA A 215 2.30 -9.86 3.13
N ILE A 216 1.19 -9.38 2.56
CA ILE A 216 0.32 -10.15 1.66
C ILE A 216 1.11 -10.65 0.46
N TRP A 217 1.73 -9.76 -0.30
CA TRP A 217 2.44 -10.12 -1.53
C TRP A 217 3.71 -10.93 -1.25
N LEU A 218 4.41 -10.63 -0.16
CA LEU A 218 5.56 -11.42 0.27
C LEU A 218 5.13 -12.83 0.71
N THR A 219 4.04 -12.97 1.45
CA THR A 219 3.49 -14.28 1.86
C THR A 219 3.05 -15.09 0.65
N LEU A 220 2.42 -14.47 -0.33
CA LEU A 220 2.03 -15.14 -1.57
C LEU A 220 3.26 -15.63 -2.34
N TYR A 221 4.34 -14.84 -2.42
CA TYR A 221 5.62 -15.28 -2.98
C TYR A 221 6.20 -16.47 -2.21
N ILE A 222 6.33 -16.36 -0.88
CA ILE A 222 6.88 -17.42 -0.02
C ILE A 222 6.08 -18.71 -0.18
N TRP A 223 4.74 -18.61 -0.25
CA TRP A 223 3.86 -19.75 -0.49
C TRP A 223 4.19 -20.44 -1.81
N SER A 224 4.32 -19.69 -2.91
CA SER A 224 4.70 -20.27 -4.20
C SER A 224 6.11 -20.86 -4.21
N ALA A 225 7.05 -20.21 -3.52
CA ALA A 225 8.45 -20.63 -3.45
C ALA A 225 8.59 -21.93 -2.63
N TYR A 226 7.82 -22.06 -1.56
CA TYR A 226 7.70 -23.27 -0.76
C TYR A 226 7.11 -24.43 -1.58
N LYS A 227 5.99 -24.19 -2.28
CA LYS A 227 5.31 -25.24 -3.07
C LYS A 227 6.09 -25.67 -4.31
N THR A 228 6.90 -24.80 -4.88
CA THR A 228 7.79 -25.11 -6.01
C THR A 228 9.14 -25.69 -5.57
N GLU A 229 9.41 -25.73 -4.26
CA GLU A 229 10.72 -26.07 -3.67
C GLU A 229 11.89 -25.24 -4.26
N THR A 230 11.55 -24.08 -4.85
CA THR A 230 12.49 -23.18 -5.51
C THR A 230 12.42 -21.82 -4.83
N TYR A 231 13.20 -21.65 -3.76
CA TYR A 231 13.14 -20.49 -2.87
C TYR A 231 13.57 -19.16 -3.52
N PHE A 232 14.37 -19.22 -4.58
CA PHE A 232 14.82 -18.08 -5.37
C PHE A 232 14.38 -18.26 -6.81
N ASN A 233 13.30 -17.59 -7.19
CA ASN A 233 12.77 -17.64 -8.55
C ASN A 233 12.27 -16.27 -9.00
N TRP A 234 11.96 -16.17 -10.29
CA TRP A 234 11.58 -14.91 -10.93
C TRP A 234 10.28 -14.29 -10.39
N ALA A 235 9.39 -15.07 -9.75
CA ALA A 235 8.17 -14.52 -9.14
C ALA A 235 8.48 -13.58 -7.96
N GLY A 236 9.68 -13.69 -7.38
CA GLY A 236 10.14 -12.79 -6.31
C GLY A 236 10.36 -11.36 -6.78
N VAL A 237 10.58 -11.14 -8.09
CA VAL A 237 10.76 -9.80 -8.66
C VAL A 237 9.53 -8.93 -8.42
N GLY A 238 8.32 -9.50 -8.53
CA GLY A 238 7.07 -8.79 -8.23
C GLY A 238 7.03 -8.34 -6.77
N ALA A 239 7.21 -9.27 -5.84
CA ALA A 239 7.20 -8.96 -4.40
C ALA A 239 8.27 -7.94 -4.02
N LEU A 240 9.52 -8.10 -4.48
CA LEU A 240 10.62 -7.17 -4.19
C LEU A 240 10.40 -5.78 -4.80
N GLY A 241 9.92 -5.71 -6.05
CA GLY A 241 9.57 -4.44 -6.69
C GLY A 241 8.47 -3.71 -5.94
N TYR A 242 7.52 -4.46 -5.38
CA TYR A 242 6.42 -3.92 -4.60
C TYR A 242 6.89 -3.38 -3.25
N LEU A 243 7.77 -4.11 -2.53
CA LEU A 243 8.44 -3.60 -1.33
C LEU A 243 9.23 -2.31 -1.62
N ALA A 244 9.94 -2.25 -2.75
CA ALA A 244 10.70 -1.07 -3.15
C ALA A 244 9.79 0.14 -3.42
N LEU A 245 8.65 -0.07 -4.08
CA LEU A 245 7.63 0.97 -4.29
C LEU A 245 7.10 1.52 -2.96
N PHE A 246 6.80 0.65 -2.00
CA PHE A 246 6.34 1.03 -0.67
C PHE A 246 7.41 1.77 0.12
N GLN A 247 8.69 1.39 -0.01
CA GLN A 247 9.79 2.10 0.63
C GLN A 247 9.90 3.55 0.14
N GLY A 248 9.81 3.77 -1.18
CA GLY A 248 9.81 5.11 -1.77
C GLY A 248 8.58 5.94 -1.36
N SER A 249 7.39 5.34 -1.48
CA SER A 249 6.12 6.00 -1.14
C SER A 249 6.02 6.38 0.34
N THR A 250 6.47 5.49 1.23
CA THR A 250 6.45 5.72 2.67
C THR A 250 7.45 6.80 3.07
N TRP A 251 8.64 6.82 2.46
CA TRP A 251 9.61 7.88 2.72
C TRP A 251 9.05 9.26 2.37
N LEU A 252 8.42 9.40 1.20
CA LEU A 252 7.81 10.66 0.78
C LEU A 252 6.67 11.07 1.74
N THR A 253 5.81 10.12 2.09
CA THR A 253 4.67 10.34 3.01
C THR A 253 5.14 10.79 4.40
N GLU A 254 6.16 10.13 4.95
CA GLU A 254 6.72 10.50 6.26
C GLU A 254 7.42 11.85 6.22
N LYS A 255 8.13 12.18 5.14
CA LYS A 255 8.75 13.49 4.96
C LYS A 255 7.70 14.61 5.00
N LEU A 256 6.64 14.48 4.21
CA LEU A 256 5.56 15.46 4.15
C LEU A 256 4.80 15.56 5.49
N SER A 257 4.62 14.43 6.18
CA SER A 257 4.01 14.42 7.52
C SER A 257 4.89 15.12 8.55
N GLY A 258 6.21 14.94 8.50
CA GLY A 258 7.16 15.63 9.37
C GLY A 258 7.26 17.14 9.11
N GLU A 259 7.06 17.58 7.87
CA GLU A 259 6.98 19.00 7.52
C GLU A 259 5.67 19.63 8.00
N LYS A 260 4.57 18.84 8.04
CA LYS A 260 3.23 19.32 8.42
C LYS A 260 2.97 19.30 9.92
N TYR A 261 3.46 18.30 10.64
CA TYR A 261 3.14 18.07 12.07
C TYR A 261 4.43 18.04 12.90
N PRO A 262 4.69 19.05 13.76
CA PRO A 262 5.92 19.14 14.55
C PRO A 262 6.18 17.91 15.45
N GLU A 263 5.12 17.35 16.04
CA GLU A 263 5.19 16.17 16.92
C GLU A 263 5.48 14.86 16.19
N TYR A 264 5.39 14.83 14.85
CA TYR A 264 5.59 13.60 14.07
C TYR A 264 7.01 13.05 14.22
N ALA A 265 8.01 13.91 14.44
CA ALA A 265 9.39 13.49 14.69
C ALA A 265 9.51 12.64 15.98
N GLU A 266 8.73 12.96 17.03
CA GLU A 266 8.69 12.15 18.25
C GLU A 266 8.03 10.80 18.02
N TYR A 267 6.95 10.79 17.26
CA TYR A 267 6.28 9.56 16.86
C TYR A 267 7.21 8.65 16.04
N GLN A 268 8.00 9.21 15.12
CA GLN A 268 9.02 8.48 14.38
C GLN A 268 10.14 7.89 15.26
N ALA A 269 10.44 8.54 16.38
CA ALA A 269 11.43 8.05 17.33
C ALA A 269 10.91 6.84 18.12
N ARG A 270 9.63 6.86 18.53
CA ARG A 270 9.02 5.89 19.45
C ARG A 270 8.44 4.67 18.75
N VAL A 271 7.76 4.85 17.62
CA VAL A 271 7.02 3.78 16.91
C VAL A 271 7.79 3.35 15.67
N GLY A 272 7.83 2.07 15.34
CA GLY A 272 8.53 1.58 14.14
C GLY A 272 7.78 1.86 12.84
N ARG A 273 8.49 1.96 11.70
CA ARG A 273 7.84 2.27 10.40
C ARG A 273 6.85 1.20 9.96
N PHE A 274 7.30 -0.06 9.93
CA PHE A 274 6.50 -1.23 9.54
C PHE A 274 6.47 -2.29 10.64
N ILE A 275 7.61 -2.53 11.30
CA ILE A 275 7.78 -3.51 12.38
C ILE A 275 7.78 -2.79 13.73
N PRO A 276 7.09 -3.31 14.76
CA PRO A 276 7.06 -2.69 16.07
C PRO A 276 8.44 -2.52 16.70
N ARG A 277 8.64 -1.38 17.37
CA ARG A 277 9.82 -1.11 18.18
C ARG A 277 9.50 -1.38 19.64
N TRP A 278 10.03 -2.47 20.16
CA TRP A 278 9.86 -2.86 21.56
C TRP A 278 10.82 -2.13 22.50
N SER A 279 11.87 -1.52 21.95
CA SER A 279 12.80 -0.66 22.69
C SER A 279 12.80 0.73 22.08
N VAL A 280 12.57 1.77 22.90
CA VAL A 280 13.35 3.02 22.99
C VAL A 280 12.53 4.09 23.75
N SER A 281 13.06 4.50 24.91
CA SER A 281 12.80 5.81 25.52
C SER A 281 13.16 6.88 24.49
N ALA A 282 12.26 7.84 24.21
CA ALA A 282 12.47 8.89 23.22
C ALA A 282 13.90 9.43 23.29
N LYS A 283 14.70 9.25 22.23
CA LYS A 283 16.00 9.91 22.13
C LYS A 283 15.73 11.40 22.25
N GLY A 284 16.13 12.00 23.38
CA GLY A 284 15.87 13.40 23.70
C GLY A 284 16.24 14.28 22.50
N GLN A 285 15.29 15.07 22.04
CA GLN A 285 15.48 15.97 20.90
C GLN A 285 16.68 16.87 21.17
N LYS A 286 17.62 16.95 20.20
CA LYS A 286 18.37 18.19 20.00
C LYS A 286 17.34 19.23 19.60
N LYS A 287 16.99 20.12 20.54
CA LYS A 287 16.09 21.26 20.31
C LYS A 287 16.42 21.90 18.96
N THR A 288 15.43 22.03 18.10
CA THR A 288 15.56 22.76 16.84
C THR A 288 15.97 24.20 17.16
N LYS A 289 16.78 24.83 16.28
CA LYS A 289 17.22 26.24 16.46
C LYS A 289 16.07 27.18 16.79
N ALA A 290 14.91 26.98 16.18
CA ALA A 290 13.69 27.74 16.45
C ALA A 290 13.16 27.59 17.89
N GLN A 291 13.19 26.38 18.47
CA GLN A 291 12.81 26.14 19.86
C GLN A 291 13.85 26.70 20.85
N ALA A 292 15.12 26.67 20.48
CA ALA A 292 16.19 27.27 21.28
C ALA A 292 16.14 28.81 21.25
N GLU A 293 15.80 29.41 20.10
CA GLU A 293 15.60 30.85 19.95
C GLU A 293 14.33 31.33 20.65
N ALA A 294 13.21 30.60 20.52
CA ALA A 294 11.98 30.90 21.25
C ALA A 294 12.21 30.89 22.77
N LYS A 295 12.94 29.88 23.29
CA LYS A 295 13.27 29.80 24.71
C LYS A 295 14.20 30.93 25.17
N LYS A 296 15.18 31.32 24.34
CA LYS A 296 16.05 32.47 24.63
C LYS A 296 15.28 33.80 24.66
N ILE A 297 14.30 33.97 23.78
CA ILE A 297 13.44 35.16 23.76
C ILE A 297 12.54 35.18 25.01
N GLU A 298 12.06 34.04 25.46
CA GLU A 298 11.25 33.90 26.67
C GLU A 298 12.05 34.15 27.96
N GLU A 299 13.29 33.65 28.03
CA GLU A 299 14.21 33.90 29.14
C GLU A 299 14.61 35.39 29.22
N LYS A 300 14.85 36.05 28.08
CA LYS A 300 15.13 37.49 28.02
C LYS A 300 13.95 38.40 28.37
N LYS A 301 12.71 37.89 28.39
CA LYS A 301 11.53 38.65 28.81
C LYS A 301 11.25 38.55 30.32
N LYS A 302 11.99 37.68 31.03
CA LYS A 302 11.86 37.44 32.47
C LYS A 302 13.00 38.08 33.27
N GLU A 303 14.00 38.65 32.60
CA GLU A 303 15.01 39.58 33.15
C GLU A 303 14.57 41.03 32.87
#